data_AF-A0A8B9JIB5-F1
#
_entry.id   AF-A0A8B9JIB5-F1
#
_cell.length_a   1.000
_cell.length_b   1.000
_cell.length_c   1.000
_cell.angle_alpha   90.00
_cell.angle_beta   90.00
_cell.angle_gamma   90.00
#
_symmetry.space_group_name_H-M   'P 1'
#
loop_
_entity.id
_entity.type
_entity.pdbx_description
1 polymer ?
#
loop_
_entity_poly.entity_id
_entity_poly.type
_entity_poly.pdbx_seq_one_letter_code
_entity_poly.pdbx_strand_id
1 'polypeptide(L)'
;MFKRMAEFGPDSGGRVKGVTIVKPIVFGNVARYFGKKREEDGHTHQWTVYVKPYRNEDMSAYVKKIQFKLHESYGNPLRGMTEFPSMLL
;
A
#
# COMPACT_ATOMS: atom_id res chain seq x y z
N MET A 1 -17.62 23.67 -29.45
CA MET A 1 -18.01 23.61 -28.02
C MET A 1 -16.76 23.23 -27.22
N PHE A 2 -16.07 24.23 -26.67
CA PHE A 2 -14.81 24.01 -25.95
C PHE A 2 -15.10 23.74 -24.47
N LYS A 3 -14.58 22.62 -23.96
CA LYS A 3 -14.59 22.25 -22.54
C LYS A 3 -13.66 23.22 -21.80
N ARG A 4 -14.21 24.04 -20.89
CA ARG A 4 -13.41 24.87 -19.97
C ARG A 4 -12.47 23.95 -19.17
N MET A 5 -11.17 24.07 -19.40
CA MET A 5 -10.16 23.58 -18.46
C MET A 5 -10.31 24.41 -17.18
N ALA A 6 -10.39 23.75 -16.02
CA ALA A 6 -10.34 24.44 -14.76
C ALA A 6 -8.94 25.06 -14.63
N GLU A 7 -8.87 26.40 -14.61
CA GLU A 7 -7.64 27.12 -14.33
C GLU A 7 -7.34 27.01 -12.83
N PHE A 8 -6.20 26.39 -12.51
CA PHE A 8 -5.67 26.38 -11.15
C PHE A 8 -4.78 27.61 -10.97
N GLY A 9 -5.35 28.74 -10.54
CA GLY A 9 -4.63 29.92 -10.05
C GLY A 9 -3.90 29.66 -8.71
N PRO A 10 -3.15 30.62 -8.15
CA PRO A 10 -2.31 30.45 -6.96
C PRO A 10 -3.06 29.98 -5.70
N ASP A 11 -4.38 30.17 -5.65
CA ASP A 11 -5.26 29.71 -4.56
C ASP A 11 -5.82 28.28 -4.75
N SER A 12 -5.47 27.62 -5.86
CA SER A 12 -6.13 26.38 -6.29
C SER A 12 -5.47 25.10 -5.77
N GLY A 13 -4.43 25.25 -4.93
CA GLY A 13 -3.79 24.15 -4.20
C GLY A 13 -4.11 24.14 -2.69
N GLY A 14 -4.93 25.07 -2.20
CA GLY A 14 -5.30 25.17 -0.80
C GLY A 14 -6.21 24.04 -0.32
N ARG A 15 -6.17 23.71 0.98
CA ARG A 15 -7.09 22.75 1.58
C ARG A 15 -8.53 23.27 1.49
N VAL A 16 -9.43 22.48 0.89
CA VAL A 16 -10.86 22.80 0.84
C VAL A 16 -11.45 22.73 2.25
N LYS A 17 -11.95 23.86 2.76
CA LYS A 17 -12.56 23.94 4.11
C LYS A 17 -13.89 23.18 4.15
N GLY A 18 -14.18 22.55 5.29
CA GLY A 18 -15.44 21.84 5.52
C GLY A 18 -15.59 20.49 4.79
N VAL A 19 -14.59 20.06 4.02
CA VAL A 19 -14.62 18.79 3.29
C VAL A 19 -13.79 17.73 4.01
N THR A 20 -14.34 16.51 4.09
CA THR A 20 -13.65 15.31 4.56
C THR A 20 -13.88 14.17 3.57
N ILE A 21 -12.81 13.50 3.17
CA ILE A 21 -12.85 12.34 2.26
C ILE A 21 -12.34 11.14 3.03
N VAL A 22 -13.10 10.04 3.02
CA VAL A 22 -12.72 8.79 3.67
C VAL A 22 -12.41 7.74 2.60
N LYS A 23 -11.21 7.15 2.67
CA LYS A 23 -10.76 6.06 1.79
C LYS A 23 -10.56 4.79 2.63
N PRO A 24 -11.56 3.89 2.69
CA PRO A 24 -11.47 2.68 3.50
C PRO A 24 -10.47 1.70 2.90
N ILE A 25 -9.61 1.11 3.75
CA ILE A 25 -8.59 0.14 3.38
C ILE A 25 -8.73 -1.13 4.20
N VAL A 26 -8.14 -2.22 3.69
CA VAL A 26 -7.91 -3.48 4.41
C VAL A 26 -6.42 -3.72 4.43
N PHE A 27 -5.89 -4.09 5.60
CA PHE A 27 -4.49 -4.45 5.78
C PHE A 27 -4.38 -5.74 6.59
N GLY A 28 -3.26 -6.44 6.46
CA GLY A 28 -3.00 -7.66 7.21
C GLY A 28 -1.96 -8.53 6.54
N ASN A 29 -2.01 -9.82 6.83
CA ASN A 29 -1.18 -10.82 6.18
C ASN A 29 -1.95 -12.10 5.88
N VAL A 30 -1.44 -12.86 4.91
CA VAL A 30 -1.76 -14.27 4.74
C VAL A 30 -0.50 -15.08 5.00
N ALA A 31 -0.63 -16.29 5.54
CA ALA A 31 0.49 -17.17 5.79
C ALA A 31 0.14 -18.59 5.36
N ARG A 32 1.11 -19.30 4.80
CA ARG A 32 0.98 -20.71 4.41
C ARG A 32 2.10 -21.50 5.04
N TYR A 33 1.73 -22.49 5.84
CA TYR A 33 2.67 -23.47 6.37
C TYR A 33 3.24 -24.33 5.25
N PHE A 34 4.55 -24.59 5.27
CA PHE A 34 5.22 -25.39 4.25
C PHE A 34 4.92 -26.90 4.36
N GLY A 35 4.33 -27.36 5.47
CA GLY A 35 4.17 -28.79 5.77
C GLY A 35 5.41 -29.42 6.43
N LYS A 36 6.57 -28.77 6.32
CA LYS A 36 7.81 -29.12 7.02
C LYS A 36 8.69 -27.88 7.23
N LYS A 37 9.66 -27.98 8.12
CA LYS A 37 10.71 -26.96 8.25
C LYS A 37 11.61 -26.99 7.02
N ARG A 38 11.90 -25.84 6.41
CA ARG A 38 12.86 -25.72 5.31
C ARG A 38 14.28 -25.97 5.84
N GLU A 39 15.05 -26.78 5.14
CA GLU A 39 16.37 -27.22 5.61
C GLU A 39 17.41 -26.09 5.58
N GLU A 40 17.36 -25.22 4.57
CA GLU A 40 18.37 -24.19 4.33
C GLU A 40 18.42 -23.10 5.41
N ASP A 41 17.28 -22.66 5.91
CA ASP A 41 17.20 -21.53 6.85
C ASP A 41 16.21 -21.75 8.01
N GLY A 42 15.59 -22.92 8.06
CA GLY A 42 14.68 -23.28 9.14
C GLY A 42 13.33 -22.59 9.12
N HIS A 43 12.97 -21.85 8.07
CA HIS A 43 11.64 -21.25 7.97
C HIS A 43 10.54 -22.31 7.84
N THR A 44 9.37 -22.00 8.41
CA THR A 44 8.21 -22.92 8.46
C THR A 44 7.03 -22.41 7.64
N HIS A 45 6.97 -21.11 7.38
CA HIS A 45 5.86 -20.48 6.67
C HIS A 45 6.40 -19.51 5.62
N GLN A 46 5.70 -19.41 4.51
CA GLN A 46 5.69 -18.19 3.69
C GLN A 46 4.56 -17.30 4.19
N TRP A 47 4.76 -15.99 4.09
CA TRP A 47 3.73 -15.03 4.45
C TRP A 47 3.77 -13.86 3.50
N THR A 48 2.65 -13.18 3.37
CA THR A 48 2.52 -11.98 2.53
C THR A 48 1.81 -10.92 3.35
N VAL A 49 2.46 -9.78 3.57
CA VAL A 49 1.80 -8.60 4.16
C VAL A 49 1.24 -7.73 3.04
N TYR A 50 0.09 -7.10 3.30
CA TYR A 50 -0.59 -6.33 2.29
C TYR A 50 -1.36 -5.14 2.85
N VAL A 51 -1.58 -4.17 1.96
CA VAL A 51 -2.57 -3.10 2.07
C VAL A 51 -3.33 -3.04 0.76
N LYS A 52 -4.65 -3.01 0.82
CA LYS A 52 -5.54 -2.94 -0.34
C LYS A 52 -6.72 -2.00 -0.06
N PRO A 53 -7.31 -1.39 -1.09
CA PRO A 53 -8.51 -0.61 -0.88
C PRO A 53 -9.66 -1.55 -0.53
N TYR A 54 -10.61 -1.09 0.30
CA TYR A 54 -11.78 -1.89 0.65
C TYR A 54 -12.70 -2.09 -0.56
N ARG A 55 -12.82 -1.07 -1.41
CA ARG A 55 -13.50 -1.13 -2.72
C ARG A 55 -12.45 -1.33 -3.81
N ASN A 56 -12.84 -1.91 -4.94
CA ASN A 56 -11.95 -2.07 -6.10
C ASN A 56 -11.70 -0.71 -6.79
N GLU A 57 -10.78 0.09 -6.24
CA GLU A 57 -10.35 1.39 -6.78
C GLU A 57 -8.82 1.43 -6.94
N ASP A 58 -8.34 2.35 -7.77
CA ASP A 58 -6.90 2.56 -7.95
C ASP A 58 -6.34 3.45 -6.83
N MET A 59 -5.54 2.84 -5.94
CA MET A 59 -4.86 3.55 -4.85
C MET A 59 -3.69 4.42 -5.32
N SER A 60 -3.10 4.13 -6.49
CA SER A 60 -1.93 4.88 -6.99
C SER A 60 -2.26 6.35 -7.27
N ALA A 61 -3.53 6.66 -7.52
CA ALA A 61 -4.04 8.01 -7.71
C ALA A 61 -3.89 8.93 -6.49
N TYR A 62 -3.80 8.36 -5.27
CA TYR A 62 -3.75 9.13 -4.03
C TYR A 62 -2.74 8.62 -2.99
N VAL A 63 -2.08 7.49 -3.24
CA VAL A 63 -1.01 6.93 -2.40
C VAL A 63 0.29 6.89 -3.18
N LYS A 64 1.30 7.63 -2.71
CA LYS A 64 2.63 7.69 -3.36
C LYS A 64 3.47 6.43 -3.14
N LYS A 65 3.45 5.88 -1.92
CA LYS A 65 4.27 4.75 -1.49
C LYS A 65 3.69 4.13 -0.24
N ILE A 66 3.80 2.81 -0.11
CA ILE A 66 3.61 2.07 1.15
C ILE A 66 4.94 1.50 1.59
N GLN A 67 5.25 1.60 2.88
CA GLN A 67 6.47 1.05 3.46
C GLN A 67 6.11 0.03 4.53
N PHE A 68 6.64 -1.19 4.39
CA PHE A 68 6.56 -2.24 5.39
C PHE A 68 7.87 -2.27 6.17
N LYS A 69 7.80 -2.05 7.49
CA LYS A 69 8.92 -2.29 8.40
C LYS A 69 8.83 -3.71 8.95
N LEU A 70 9.79 -4.55 8.58
CA LEU A 70 9.95 -5.91 9.07
C LEU A 70 10.79 -5.94 10.34
N HIS A 71 10.84 -7.11 10.98
CA HIS A 71 11.77 -7.36 12.07
C HIS A 71 13.23 -7.24 11.58
N GLU A 72 14.13 -6.75 12.43
CA GLU A 72 15.53 -6.41 12.06
C GLU A 72 16.37 -7.64 11.64
N SER A 73 15.88 -8.86 11.88
CA SER A 73 16.49 -10.10 11.38
C SER A 73 16.36 -10.26 9.86
N TYR A 74 15.46 -9.53 9.22
CA TYR A 74 15.30 -9.53 7.76
C TYR A 74 16.28 -8.55 7.14
N GLY A 75 17.03 -8.99 6.13
CA GLY A 75 17.84 -8.10 5.31
C GLY A 75 16.96 -7.01 4.67
N ASN A 76 17.43 -5.77 4.70
CA ASN A 76 16.67 -4.58 4.29
C ASN A 76 15.24 -4.57 4.90
N PRO A 77 15.10 -4.37 6.22
CA PRO A 77 13.82 -4.51 6.91
C PRO A 77 12.81 -3.42 6.51
N LEU A 78 13.24 -2.34 5.86
CA LEU A 78 12.37 -1.28 5.35
C LEU A 78 12.06 -1.47 3.87
N ARG A 79 10.98 -2.20 3.56
CA ARG A 79 10.56 -2.50 2.19
C ARG A 79 9.57 -1.46 1.68
N GLY A 80 9.93 -0.75 0.61
CA GLY A 80 9.08 0.26 -0.02
C GLY A 80 8.40 -0.25 -1.30
N MET A 81 7.09 -0.07 -1.41
CA MET A 81 6.28 -0.44 -2.56
C MET A 81 5.63 0.80 -3.18
N THR A 82 5.67 0.90 -4.50
CA THR A 82 5.03 1.98 -5.29
C THR A 82 3.96 1.44 -6.25
N GLU A 83 3.85 0.12 -6.39
CA GLU A 83 2.82 -0.56 -7.19
C GLU A 83 1.69 -1.08 -6.29
N PHE A 84 0.45 -1.03 -6.79
CA PHE A 84 -0.76 -1.34 -6.03
C PHE A 84 -1.62 -2.39 -6.76
N PRO A 85 -2.23 -3.37 -6.06
CA PRO A 85 -2.24 -3.57 -4.59
C PRO A 85 -0.87 -3.93 -4.02
N SER A 86 -0.45 -3.25 -2.95
CA SER A 86 0.90 -3.42 -2.39
C SER A 86 0.96 -4.71 -1.58
N MET A 87 1.65 -5.71 -2.10
CA MET A 87 1.93 -6.99 -1.46
C MET A 87 3.44 -7.20 -1.37
N LEU A 88 3.92 -7.65 -0.21
CA LEU A 88 5.31 -8.07 0.00
C LEU A 88 5.32 -9.58 0.29
N LEU A 89 5.97 -10.35 -0.59
CA LEU A 89 6.21 -11.80 -0.47
C LEU A 89 7.49 -12.10 0.33
#